data_AF-W4PYT6-F1
#
_entry.id   AF-W4PYT6-F1
#
_cell.length_a   1.000
_cell.length_b   1.000
_cell.length_c   1.000
_cell.angle_alpha   90.00
_cell.angle_beta   90.00
_cell.angle_gamma   90.00
#
_symmetry.space_group_name_H-M   'P 1'
#
loop_
_entity.id
_entity.type
_entity.pdbx_description
1 polymer ?
#
loop_
_entity_poly.entity_id
_entity_poly.type
_entity_poly.pdbx_seq_one_letter_code
_entity_poly.pdbx_strand_id
1 'polypeptide(L)' 'MPYLHDLISEGKVDLSDIITHKLPIERAKFGYDIFDTKRDDCIKVVLQP' A
#
# COMPACT_ATOMS: atom_id res chain seq x y z
N MET A 1 5.90 -12.36 10.95
CA MET A 1 6.59 -11.14 11.42
C MET A 1 5.83 -10.55 12.61
N PRO A 2 5.94 -11.15 13.82
CA PRO A 2 5.14 -10.73 14.98
C PRO A 2 5.45 -9.30 15.44
N TYR A 3 6.73 -8.91 15.46
CA TYR A 3 7.16 -7.59 15.97
C TYR A 3 6.47 -6.38 15.32
N LEU A 4 6.40 -6.32 13.98
CA LEU A 4 5.75 -5.19 13.29
C LEU A 4 4.24 -5.16 13.55
N HIS A 5 3.61 -6.33 13.61
CA HIS A 5 2.19 -6.44 13.93
C HIS A 5 1.91 -5.95 15.36
N ASP A 6 2.76 -6.28 16.33
CA ASP A 6 2.64 -5.84 17.71
C ASP A 6 2.77 -4.31 17.82
N LEU A 7 3.73 -3.70 17.12
CA LEU A 7 3.88 -2.24 17.08
C LEU A 7 2.64 -1.52 16.53
N ILE A 8 2.02 -2.08 15.48
CA ILE A 8 0.78 -1.53 14.90
C ILE A 8 -0.39 -1.73 15.88
N SER A 9 -0.51 -2.92 16.46
CA SER A 9 -1.59 -3.28 17.39
C SER A 9 -1.56 -2.46 18.67
N GLU A 10 -0.36 -2.11 19.15
CA GLU A 10 -0.14 -1.24 20.30
C GLU A 10 -0.22 0.26 19.95
N GLY A 11 -0.48 0.62 18.68
CA GLY A 11 -0.58 2.01 18.22
C GLY A 11 0.74 2.78 18.21
N LYS A 12 1.88 2.08 18.30
CA LYS A 12 3.23 2.67 18.28
C LYS A 12 3.66 3.07 16.88
N VAL A 13 3.06 2.48 15.85
CA VAL A 13 3.32 2.75 14.43
C VAL A 13 1.99 2.83 13.68
N ASP A 14 1.79 3.90 12.93
CA ASP A 14 0.72 4.03 11.93
C ASP A 14 1.34 3.85 10.53
N LEU A 15 0.73 2.99 9.72
CA LEU A 15 1.12 2.72 8.33
C LEU A 15 0.02 3.15 7.34
N SER A 16 -0.97 3.92 7.78
CA SER A 16 -2.08 4.35 6.92
C SER A 16 -1.62 5.35 5.85
N ASP A 17 -0.54 6.09 6.11
CA ASP A 17 0.00 7.16 5.26
C ASP A 17 0.76 6.66 4.02
N ILE A 18 1.37 5.48 4.08
CA ILE A 18 2.13 4.93 2.94
C ILE A 18 1.23 4.49 1.79
N ILE A 19 -0.07 4.25 2.03
CA ILE A 19 -1.02 3.76 1.02
C ILE A 19 -1.58 4.93 0.21
N THR A 20 -0.90 5.23 -0.89
CA THR A 20 -1.34 6.28 -1.84
C THR A 20 -2.47 5.85 -2.77
N HIS A 21 -2.54 4.56 -3.13
CA HIS A 21 -3.51 4.07 -4.11
C HIS A 21 -4.17 2.78 -3.64
N LYS A 22 -5.50 2.76 -3.66
CA LYS A 22 -6.33 1.56 -3.47
C LYS A 22 -7.07 1.27 -4.76
N LEU A 23 -6.86 0.11 -5.35
CA LEU A 23 -7.39 -0.26 -6.66
C LEU A 23 -8.06 -1.63 -6.60
N PRO A 24 -9.11 -1.89 -7.40
CA PRO A 24 -9.67 -3.23 -7.52
C PRO A 24 -8.72 -4.15 -8.30
N ILE A 25 -8.84 -5.46 -8.09
CA ILE A 25 -7.89 -6.45 -8.62
C ILE A 25 -7.83 -6.47 -10.16
N GLU A 26 -8.92 -6.12 -10.85
CA GLU A 26 -8.97 -6.02 -12.31
C GLU A 26 -8.03 -4.94 -12.85
N ARG A 27 -7.66 -3.95 -12.01
CA ARG A 27 -6.72 -2.88 -12.35
C ARG A 27 -5.28 -3.18 -11.94
N ALA A 28 -4.95 -4.41 -11.56
CA ALA A 28 -3.60 -4.80 -11.14
C ALA A 28 -2.51 -4.38 -12.13
N LYS A 29 -2.74 -4.52 -13.44
CA LYS A 29 -1.78 -4.10 -14.48
C LYS A 29 -1.46 -2.61 -14.40
N PHE A 30 -2.48 -1.78 -14.25
CA PHE A 30 -2.32 -0.33 -14.09
C PHE A 30 -1.61 0.00 -12.78
N GLY A 31 -2.02 -0.64 -11.68
CA GLY A 31 -1.37 -0.46 -10.37
C GLY A 31 0.12 -0.80 -10.40
N TYR A 32 0.52 -1.85 -11.12
CA TYR A 32 1.93 -2.19 -11.29
C TYR A 32 2.69 -1.15 -12.11
N ASP A 33 2.12 -0.67 -13.22
CA ASP A 33 2.76 0.35 -14.08
C ASP A 33 3.04 1.64 -13.32
N ILE A 34 2.07 2.18 -12.58
CA ILE A 34 2.27 3.43 -11.82
C ILE A 34 3.25 3.26 -10.66
N PHE A 35 3.28 2.07 -10.03
CA PHE A 35 4.21 1.76 -8.95
C PHE A 35 5.65 1.63 -9.46
N ASP A 36 5.85 0.89 -10.55
CA ASP A 36 7.17 0.67 -11.15
C ASP A 36 7.75 1.96 -11.74
N THR A 37 6.91 2.72 -12.45
CA THR A 37 7.33 3.99 -13.08
C THR A 37 7.35 5.19 -12.12
N LYS A 38 6.92 4.99 -10.85
CA LYS A 38 6.82 6.03 -9.82
C LYS A 38 6.06 7.28 -10.27
N ARG A 39 4.93 7.06 -10.95
CA ARG A 39 4.02 8.12 -11.40
C ARG A 39 2.92 8.38 -10.38
N ASP A 40 2.16 9.44 -10.59
CA ASP A 40 0.98 9.79 -9.78
C ASP A 40 1.28 9.91 -8.28
N ASP A 41 2.48 10.38 -7.90
CA ASP A 41 2.92 10.45 -6.50
C ASP A 41 2.80 9.09 -5.76
N CYS A 42 2.94 7.98 -6.49
CA CYS A 42 2.75 6.64 -5.96
C CYS A 42 3.86 6.23 -4.97
N ILE A 43 3.46 5.97 -3.72
CA ILE A 43 4.30 5.36 -2.67
C ILE A 43 3.98 3.86 -2.55
N LYS A 44 2.69 3.52 -2.44
CA LYS A 44 2.22 2.15 -2.32
C LYS A 44 0.85 1.98 -2.98
N VAL A 45 0.72 0.88 -3.71
CA VAL A 45 -0.55 0.37 -4.24
C VAL A 45 -1.01 -0.81 -3.39
N VAL A 46 -2.28 -0.81 -3.01
CA VAL A 46 -2.98 -1.96 -2.42
C VAL A 46 -4.09 -2.39 -3.37
N LEU A 47 -4.08 -3.67 -3.75
CA LEU A 47 -5.14 -4.28 -4.54
C LEU A 47 -6.19 -4.89 -3.62
N GLN A 48 -7.45 -4.55 -3.87
CA GLN A 48 -8.60 -5.09 -3.14
C GLN A 48 -9.35 -6.10 -4.03
N PRO A 49 -9.94 -7.16 -3.45
CA PRO A 49 -10.77 -8.11 -4.17
C PRO A 49 -12.00 -7.46 -4.80
#